data_AF-A0A954UI41-F1
#
_entry.id   AF-A0A954UI41-F1
#
_cell.length_a   1.000
_cell.length_b   1.000
_cell.length_c   1.000
_cell.angle_alpha   90.00
_cell.angle_beta   90.00
_cell.angle_gamma   90.00
#
_symmetry.space_group_name_H-M   'P 1'
#
loop_
_entity.id
_entity.type
_entity.pdbx_description
1 polymer ?
#
loop_
_entity_poly.entity_id
_entity_poly.type
_entity_poly.pdbx_seq_one_letter_code
_entity_poly.pdbx_strand_id
1 'polypeptide(L)'
;MLTPPAHTHTLGEDLCIALDAAACAGQVVLDGYQRLEGPSGSHATGCCGPSGDRSMTFEAKGVGDLVSEVDREADRQATRAIRRHSGAPILSEELQPEVNRNCDDLWIVDPLDGSGAYLMRVSRELPSVLVARRRRGETVCGVCLFPLTGEWFYAVRGQGAWKNGQPLRIAGSAPSLSEVWVETNRYGDARHETPRFQRLTEKLRSPRGAGLVTCNTAYSGVAVRIAEGRSSLAAAIHDNCPQRVKQAAWDIAAPQLILEEAGGVFWNFAGKPADPFGGEPLLLARSQQMAEEILALDNVCTLPPGITPAARETTARRLAAR
;
A
#
# COMPACT_ATOMS: atom_id res chain seq x y z
N MET A 1 8.20 -8.36 23.09
CA MET A 1 6.77 -8.09 22.88
C MET A 1 6.64 -6.70 22.33
N LEU A 2 6.08 -6.55 21.12
CA LEU A 2 5.79 -5.25 20.53
C LEU A 2 4.71 -4.57 21.38
N THR A 3 5.00 -3.39 21.92
CA THR A 3 4.08 -2.68 22.82
C THR A 3 3.55 -1.42 22.13
N PRO A 4 2.22 -1.23 22.08
CA PRO A 4 1.63 0.00 21.55
C PRO A 4 2.07 1.26 22.32
N PRO A 5 2.09 2.44 21.68
CA PRO A 5 2.38 3.69 22.39
C PRO A 5 1.38 4.03 23.51
N ALA A 6 1.85 4.52 24.65
CA ALA A 6 1.05 4.65 25.88
C ALA A 6 -0.18 5.59 25.81
N HIS A 7 -0.15 6.66 25.01
CA HIS A 7 -1.27 7.60 24.90
C HIS A 7 -2.43 7.07 24.05
N THR A 8 -2.28 5.91 23.39
CA THR A 8 -3.30 5.39 22.47
C THR A 8 -4.62 5.03 23.17
N HIS A 9 -4.58 4.75 24.48
CA HIS A 9 -5.78 4.50 25.29
C HIS A 9 -6.77 5.68 25.31
N THR A 10 -6.31 6.90 25.02
CA THR A 10 -7.19 8.08 24.98
C THR A 10 -7.81 8.31 23.60
N LEU A 11 -7.42 7.55 22.58
CA LEU A 11 -7.84 7.75 21.18
C LEU A 11 -9.04 6.88 20.77
N GLY A 12 -9.46 5.96 21.64
CA GLY A 12 -10.69 5.17 21.48
C GLY A 12 -10.48 3.65 21.54
N GLU A 13 -11.54 2.95 21.92
CA GLU A 13 -11.53 1.49 22.12
C GLU A 13 -11.20 0.72 20.82
N ASP A 14 -11.79 1.13 19.69
CA ASP A 14 -11.52 0.48 18.39
C ASP A 14 -10.02 0.56 18.03
N LEU A 15 -9.35 1.69 18.32
CA LEU A 15 -7.92 1.79 18.06
C LEU A 15 -7.12 0.87 18.99
N CYS A 16 -7.48 0.76 20.27
CA CYS A 16 -6.81 -0.16 21.20
C CYS A 16 -6.91 -1.61 20.73
N ILE A 17 -8.08 -2.04 20.23
CA ILE A 17 -8.27 -3.38 19.67
C ILE A 17 -7.40 -3.56 18.42
N ALA A 18 -7.35 -2.57 17.52
CA ALA A 18 -6.51 -2.61 16.33
C ALA A 18 -5.02 -2.76 16.67
N LEU A 19 -4.55 -2.02 17.68
CA LEU A 19 -3.17 -2.06 18.16
C LEU A 19 -2.81 -3.39 18.81
N ASP A 20 -3.69 -3.98 19.62
CA ASP A 20 -3.47 -5.32 20.21
C ASP A 20 -3.41 -6.40 19.12
N ALA A 21 -4.31 -6.33 18.15
CA ALA A 21 -4.33 -7.26 17.02
C ALA A 21 -3.06 -7.16 16.18
N ALA A 22 -2.63 -5.93 15.85
CA ALA A 22 -1.39 -5.69 15.13
C ALA A 22 -0.17 -6.19 15.94
N ALA A 23 -0.10 -5.95 17.25
CA ALA A 23 0.98 -6.44 18.11
C ALA A 23 1.06 -7.97 18.10
N CYS A 24 -0.09 -8.65 18.21
CA CYS A 24 -0.16 -10.11 18.23
C CYS A 24 0.34 -10.72 16.91
N ALA A 25 -0.15 -10.25 15.77
CA ALA A 25 0.34 -10.68 14.46
C ALA A 25 1.81 -10.28 14.24
N GLY A 26 2.18 -9.05 14.58
CA GLY A 26 3.53 -8.54 14.41
C GLY A 26 4.58 -9.33 15.19
N GLN A 27 4.24 -9.86 16.37
CA GLN A 27 5.14 -10.75 17.11
C GLN A 27 5.37 -12.07 16.36
N VAL A 28 4.34 -12.65 15.74
CA VAL A 28 4.48 -13.86 14.91
C VAL A 28 5.39 -13.59 13.71
N VAL A 29 5.21 -12.46 13.03
CA VAL A 29 6.04 -12.02 11.90
C VAL A 29 7.50 -11.84 12.33
N LEU A 30 7.74 -11.16 13.45
CA LEU A 30 9.09 -10.95 13.99
C LEU A 30 9.77 -12.27 14.35
N ASP A 31 9.08 -13.16 15.06
CA ASP A 31 9.61 -14.47 15.46
C ASP A 31 9.88 -15.35 14.23
N GLY A 32 9.01 -15.29 13.22
CA GLY A 32 9.20 -15.95 11.93
C GLY A 32 10.45 -15.46 11.21
N TYR A 33 10.67 -14.15 11.18
CA TYR A 33 11.82 -13.56 10.49
C TYR A 33 13.13 -13.92 11.17
N GLN A 34 13.15 -13.96 12.50
CA GLN A 34 14.32 -14.40 13.27
C GLN A 34 14.67 -15.87 13.01
N ARG A 35 13.67 -16.75 12.81
CA ARG A 35 13.93 -18.13 12.40
C ARG A 35 14.56 -18.21 11.00
N LEU A 36 14.16 -17.33 10.09
CA LEU A 36 14.77 -17.22 8.76
C LEU A 36 16.23 -16.73 8.81
N GLU A 37 16.55 -15.76 9.67
CA GLU A 37 17.91 -15.19 9.80
C GLU A 37 18.89 -16.06 10.60
N GLY A 38 18.41 -17.04 11.37
CA GLY A 38 19.25 -17.87 12.24
C GLY A 38 20.31 -18.73 11.52
N PRO A 39 21.30 -19.29 12.25
CA PRO A 39 22.39 -20.10 11.68
C PRO A 39 21.92 -21.40 10.98
N SER A 40 20.67 -21.80 11.19
CA SER A 40 19.98 -22.91 10.51
C SER A 40 19.14 -22.44 9.32
N GLY A 41 19.24 -21.18 8.91
CA GLY A 41 18.39 -20.53 7.91
C GLY A 41 18.51 -21.21 6.55
N SER A 42 17.71 -22.26 6.37
CA SER A 42 17.52 -22.97 5.11
C SER A 42 17.24 -21.94 4.02
N HIS A 43 17.94 -22.02 2.90
CA HIS A 43 17.53 -21.33 1.68
C HIS A 43 16.04 -21.63 1.46
N ALA A 44 15.23 -20.62 1.12
CA ALA A 44 13.84 -20.83 0.74
C ALA A 44 13.83 -21.74 -0.50
N THR A 45 13.70 -23.04 -0.30
CA THR A 45 13.67 -24.04 -1.35
C THR A 45 12.22 -24.28 -1.73
N GLY A 46 11.87 -23.98 -2.98
CA GLY A 46 10.59 -24.40 -3.55
C GLY A 46 10.47 -25.92 -3.42
N CYS A 47 9.31 -26.39 -2.97
CA CYS A 47 9.06 -27.80 -2.62
C CYS A 47 9.55 -28.77 -3.70
N CYS A 48 10.50 -29.64 -3.35
CA CYS A 48 10.63 -31.03 -3.82
C CYS A 48 11.76 -31.73 -3.04
N GLY A 49 11.47 -32.32 -1.88
CA GLY A 49 12.41 -33.24 -1.23
C GLY A 49 12.09 -33.55 0.24
N PRO A 50 12.14 -34.82 0.69
CA PRO A 50 11.90 -35.18 2.08
C PRO A 50 13.23 -35.20 2.84
N SER A 51 13.52 -34.16 3.61
CA SER A 51 14.56 -34.20 4.64
C SER A 51 14.21 -33.23 5.75
N GLY A 52 14.33 -33.69 6.99
CA GLY A 52 13.91 -33.01 8.23
C GLY A 52 14.68 -31.74 8.59
N ASP A 53 14.79 -30.81 7.66
CA ASP A 53 15.28 -29.46 7.84
C ASP A 53 14.11 -28.55 8.23
N ARG A 54 14.33 -27.62 9.18
CA ARG A 54 13.31 -26.69 9.69
C ARG A 54 13.05 -25.55 8.69
N SER A 55 12.82 -25.92 7.43
CA SER A 55 12.49 -25.00 6.35
C SER A 55 11.09 -24.43 6.54
N MET A 56 10.94 -23.11 6.44
CA MET A 56 9.61 -22.50 6.41
C MET A 56 8.93 -22.93 5.11
N THR A 57 7.75 -23.53 5.25
CA THR A 57 6.93 -23.92 4.11
C THR A 57 6.22 -22.69 3.54
N PHE A 58 6.22 -22.56 2.22
CA PHE A 58 5.51 -21.52 1.51
C PHE A 58 4.74 -22.12 0.33
N GLU A 59 3.60 -21.53 0.02
CA GLU A 59 2.75 -21.87 -1.11
C GLU A 59 2.66 -20.67 -2.04
N ALA A 60 2.69 -20.91 -3.35
CA ALA A 60 2.47 -19.86 -4.34
C ALA A 60 0.97 -19.70 -4.60
N LYS A 61 0.42 -18.52 -4.33
CA LYS A 61 -0.95 -18.12 -4.72
C LYS A 61 -0.98 -17.61 -6.16
N GLY A 62 0.16 -17.11 -6.67
CA GLY A 62 0.32 -16.59 -8.02
C GLY A 62 1.78 -16.25 -8.35
N VAL A 63 2.04 -15.66 -9.52
CA VAL A 63 3.40 -15.26 -9.93
C VAL A 63 3.87 -14.09 -9.05
N GLY A 64 4.79 -14.35 -8.13
CA GLY A 64 5.31 -13.38 -7.16
C GLY A 64 4.41 -13.16 -5.94
N ASP A 65 3.37 -13.99 -5.77
CA ASP A 65 2.45 -13.98 -4.64
C ASP A 65 2.63 -15.27 -3.84
N LEU A 66 3.13 -15.13 -2.61
CA LEU A 66 3.62 -16.21 -1.76
C LEU A 66 2.96 -16.10 -0.39
N VAL A 67 2.44 -17.20 0.12
CA VAL A 67 1.93 -17.30 1.49
C VAL A 67 2.74 -18.33 2.26
N SER A 68 3.02 -18.06 3.52
CA SER A 68 3.74 -18.97 4.42
C SER A 68 2.92 -19.36 5.64
N GLU A 69 3.45 -20.29 6.44
CA GLU A 69 2.91 -20.60 7.76
C GLU A 69 2.84 -19.36 8.68
N VAL A 70 3.72 -18.37 8.46
CA VAL A 70 3.77 -17.12 9.24
C VAL A 70 2.54 -16.27 8.97
N ASP A 71 2.14 -16.10 7.71
CA ASP A 71 0.94 -15.35 7.32
C ASP A 71 -0.30 -15.92 7.99
N ARG A 72 -0.48 -17.25 7.93
CA ARG A 72 -1.63 -17.94 8.52
C ARG A 72 -1.65 -17.87 10.05
N GLU A 73 -0.49 -17.95 10.70
CA GLU A 73 -0.42 -17.82 12.15
C GLU A 73 -0.62 -16.38 12.61
N ALA A 74 -0.06 -15.41 11.89
CA ALA A 74 -0.28 -13.99 12.15
C ALA A 74 -1.77 -13.64 12.03
N ASP A 75 -2.46 -14.15 10.99
CA ASP A 75 -3.91 -14.00 10.83
C ASP A 75 -4.67 -14.58 12.03
N ARG A 76 -4.36 -15.82 12.44
CA ARG A 76 -4.99 -16.45 13.62
C ARG A 76 -4.81 -15.60 14.88
N GLN A 77 -3.64 -15.04 15.11
CA GLN A 77 -3.37 -14.25 16.31
C GLN A 77 -4.06 -12.88 16.28
N ALA A 78 -4.04 -12.17 15.14
CA ALA A 78 -4.76 -10.91 14.98
C ALA A 78 -6.27 -11.11 15.12
N THR A 79 -6.85 -12.08 14.42
CA THR A 79 -8.29 -12.37 14.50
C THR A 79 -8.70 -12.80 15.90
N ARG A 80 -7.91 -13.64 16.58
CA ARG A 80 -8.16 -14.01 17.98
C ARG A 80 -8.12 -12.80 18.92
N ALA A 81 -7.19 -11.87 18.71
CA ALA A 81 -7.11 -10.64 19.49
C ALA A 81 -8.35 -9.78 19.32
N ILE A 82 -8.80 -9.57 18.08
CA ILE A 82 -10.05 -8.85 17.78
C ILE A 82 -11.25 -9.53 18.46
N ARG A 83 -11.37 -10.86 18.33
CA ARG A 83 -12.49 -11.63 18.90
C ARG A 83 -12.57 -11.61 20.42
N ARG A 84 -11.48 -11.31 21.13
CA ARG A 84 -11.50 -11.12 22.59
C ARG A 84 -12.33 -9.90 23.01
N HIS A 85 -12.45 -8.90 22.14
CA HIS A 85 -13.04 -7.61 22.46
C HIS A 85 -14.22 -7.23 21.56
N SER A 86 -14.37 -7.84 20.39
CA SER A 86 -15.39 -7.50 19.39
C SER A 86 -16.10 -8.72 18.80
N GLY A 87 -17.43 -8.63 18.72
CA GLY A 87 -18.28 -9.58 17.99
C GLY A 87 -18.45 -9.26 16.50
N ALA A 88 -17.98 -8.10 16.02
CA ALA A 88 -18.15 -7.69 14.63
C ALA A 88 -17.49 -8.68 13.63
N PRO A 89 -17.99 -8.77 12.39
CA PRO A 89 -17.35 -9.53 11.31
C PRO A 89 -15.88 -9.12 11.10
N ILE A 90 -15.07 -10.06 10.60
CA ILE A 90 -13.67 -9.83 10.26
C ILE A 90 -13.46 -10.28 8.81
N LEU A 91 -12.93 -9.38 7.99
CA LEU A 91 -12.36 -9.67 6.68
C LEU A 91 -10.86 -9.79 6.87
N SER A 92 -10.27 -10.93 6.51
CA SER A 92 -8.83 -11.16 6.66
C SER A 92 -8.28 -11.93 5.48
N GLU A 93 -7.13 -11.51 4.96
CA GLU A 93 -6.56 -12.04 3.71
C GLU A 93 -6.41 -13.56 3.70
N GLU A 94 -5.95 -14.19 4.78
CA GLU A 94 -5.56 -15.60 4.76
C GLU A 94 -6.65 -16.56 5.21
N LEU A 95 -7.43 -16.18 6.23
CA LEU A 95 -8.39 -17.10 6.85
C LEU A 95 -9.85 -16.79 6.52
N GLN A 96 -10.17 -15.53 6.21
CA GLN A 96 -11.54 -15.07 5.96
C GLN A 96 -11.57 -14.08 4.77
N PRO A 97 -11.10 -14.46 3.56
CA PRO A 97 -10.97 -13.55 2.42
C PRO A 97 -12.30 -13.26 1.71
N GLU A 98 -13.38 -13.95 2.10
CA GLU A 98 -14.70 -13.79 1.50
C GLU A 98 -15.24 -12.38 1.74
N VAL A 99 -15.33 -11.60 0.66
CA VAL A 99 -15.69 -10.19 0.69
C VAL A 99 -17.21 -10.05 0.83
N ASN A 100 -17.71 -9.86 2.04
CA ASN A 100 -19.06 -9.32 2.21
C ASN A 100 -19.03 -7.79 1.97
N ARG A 101 -19.15 -7.39 0.70
CA ARG A 101 -19.16 -5.97 0.28
C ARG A 101 -20.28 -5.14 0.90
N ASN A 102 -21.35 -5.78 1.36
CA ASN A 102 -22.48 -5.12 2.00
C ASN A 102 -22.30 -5.00 3.52
N CYS A 103 -21.17 -5.46 4.06
CA CYS A 103 -20.85 -5.29 5.46
C CYS A 103 -20.26 -3.90 5.67
N ASP A 104 -21.05 -3.03 6.30
CA ASP A 104 -20.65 -1.67 6.61
C ASP A 104 -19.97 -1.54 7.98
N ASP A 105 -20.00 -2.61 8.78
CA ASP A 105 -19.45 -2.69 10.13
C ASP A 105 -18.62 -3.97 10.28
N LEU A 106 -17.30 -3.85 10.13
CA LEU A 106 -16.35 -4.96 10.22
C LEU A 106 -14.95 -4.51 10.63
N TRP A 107 -14.13 -5.51 10.96
CA TRP A 107 -12.67 -5.40 10.99
C TRP A 107 -12.07 -5.88 9.67
N ILE A 108 -10.98 -5.26 9.27
CA ILE A 108 -10.24 -5.60 8.07
C ILE A 108 -8.78 -5.82 8.48
N VAL A 109 -8.21 -6.96 8.11
CA VAL A 109 -6.86 -7.39 8.54
C VAL A 109 -6.06 -7.86 7.33
N ASP A 110 -4.87 -7.27 7.18
CA ASP A 110 -3.76 -7.88 6.45
C ASP A 110 -2.73 -8.35 7.51
N PRO A 111 -2.57 -9.66 7.71
CA PRO A 111 -1.68 -10.18 8.74
C PRO A 111 -0.19 -10.03 8.38
N LEU A 112 0.16 -9.87 7.10
CA LEU A 112 1.52 -9.72 6.61
C LEU A 112 1.54 -9.11 5.19
N ASP A 113 1.38 -7.79 5.10
CA ASP A 113 1.56 -7.04 3.85
C ASP A 113 3.02 -7.15 3.41
N GLY A 114 3.24 -7.56 2.17
CA GLY A 114 4.57 -7.77 1.60
C GLY A 114 5.18 -9.14 1.88
N SER A 115 4.39 -10.22 1.98
CA SER A 115 4.84 -11.61 2.18
C SER A 115 5.99 -12.03 1.25
N GLY A 116 5.92 -11.64 -0.04
CA GLY A 116 7.00 -11.89 -0.99
C GLY A 116 8.31 -11.20 -0.61
N ALA A 117 8.24 -9.93 -0.20
CA ALA A 117 9.41 -9.17 0.26
C ALA A 117 9.98 -9.73 1.58
N TYR A 118 9.10 -10.21 2.46
CA TYR A 118 9.44 -10.88 3.71
C TYR A 118 10.21 -12.19 3.45
N LEU A 119 9.68 -13.09 2.63
CA LEU A 119 10.31 -14.37 2.31
C LEU A 119 11.63 -14.21 1.56
N MET A 120 11.70 -13.24 0.65
CA MET A 120 12.91 -12.91 -0.12
C MET A 120 13.90 -12.01 0.64
N ARG A 121 13.55 -11.54 1.85
CA ARG A 121 14.39 -10.68 2.70
C ARG A 121 14.86 -9.42 1.99
N VAL A 122 13.98 -8.81 1.19
CA VAL A 122 14.29 -7.64 0.37
C VAL A 122 14.65 -6.44 1.23
N SER A 123 13.87 -6.21 2.30
CA SER A 123 14.13 -5.15 3.27
C SER A 123 13.33 -5.42 4.54
N ARG A 124 13.83 -4.94 5.68
CA ARG A 124 13.12 -4.98 6.97
C ARG A 124 12.02 -3.92 7.06
N GLU A 125 12.02 -2.93 6.17
CA GLU A 125 11.06 -1.81 6.17
C GLU A 125 9.79 -2.06 5.33
N LEU A 126 9.70 -3.20 4.65
CA LEU A 126 8.57 -3.54 3.78
C LEU A 126 7.49 -4.37 4.50
N PRO A 127 7.83 -5.48 5.20
CA PRO A 127 6.82 -6.33 5.82
C PRO A 127 6.06 -5.56 6.90
N SER A 128 4.74 -5.53 6.79
CA SER A 128 3.89 -4.81 7.72
C SER A 128 2.62 -5.56 8.08
N VAL A 129 1.98 -5.20 9.18
CA VAL A 129 0.69 -5.70 9.62
C VAL A 129 -0.31 -4.56 9.54
N LEU A 130 -1.42 -4.77 8.83
CA LEU A 130 -2.44 -3.76 8.61
C LEU A 130 -3.72 -4.17 9.33
N VAL A 131 -4.26 -3.28 10.16
CA VAL A 131 -5.53 -3.52 10.85
C VAL A 131 -6.38 -2.27 10.76
N ALA A 132 -7.59 -2.40 10.24
CA ALA A 132 -8.54 -1.31 10.12
C ALA A 132 -9.90 -1.68 10.72
N ARG A 133 -10.58 -0.66 11.25
CA ARG A 133 -11.97 -0.75 11.67
C ARG A 133 -12.84 0.06 10.72
N ARG A 134 -13.85 -0.58 10.14
CA ARG A 134 -14.86 0.09 9.31
C ARG A 134 -16.20 0.12 10.04
N ARG A 135 -16.85 1.29 10.15
CA ARG A 135 -18.20 1.44 10.70
C ARG A 135 -19.04 2.31 9.76
N ARG A 136 -20.28 1.89 9.48
CA ARG A 136 -21.21 2.59 8.57
C ARG A 136 -20.60 2.93 7.21
N GLY A 137 -19.79 2.02 6.68
CA GLY A 137 -19.14 2.19 5.37
C GLY A 137 -17.86 3.02 5.39
N GLU A 138 -17.40 3.51 6.55
CA GLU A 138 -16.21 4.36 6.67
C GLU A 138 -15.13 3.75 7.55
N THR A 139 -13.86 3.88 7.16
CA THR A 139 -12.73 3.48 8.02
C THR A 139 -12.56 4.48 9.16
N VAL A 140 -12.83 4.06 10.40
CA VAL A 140 -12.82 4.94 11.59
C VAL A 140 -11.48 4.93 12.33
N CYS A 141 -10.72 3.83 12.27
CA CYS A 141 -9.34 3.78 12.74
C CYS A 141 -8.53 2.78 11.91
N GLY A 142 -7.21 2.97 11.88
CA GLY A 142 -6.29 2.14 11.10
C GLY A 142 -4.90 2.10 11.74
N VAL A 143 -4.24 0.97 11.64
CA VAL A 143 -2.89 0.71 12.14
C VAL A 143 -2.07 0.06 11.03
N CYS A 144 -0.88 0.57 10.77
CA CYS A 144 0.19 -0.09 10.03
C CYS A 144 1.39 -0.28 10.97
N LEU A 145 1.70 -1.53 11.30
CA LEU A 145 2.83 -1.90 12.13
C LEU A 145 3.92 -2.50 11.27
N PHE A 146 5.15 -2.00 11.36
CA PHE A 146 6.34 -2.63 10.77
C PHE A 146 7.07 -3.42 11.86
N PRO A 147 6.79 -4.73 12.04
CA PRO A 147 7.29 -5.49 13.19
C PRO A 147 8.81 -5.61 13.23
N LEU A 148 9.47 -5.59 12.07
CA LEU A 148 10.93 -5.76 11.97
C LEU A 148 11.73 -4.50 12.30
N THR A 149 11.10 -3.32 12.24
CA THR A 149 11.67 -2.01 12.62
C THR A 149 11.06 -1.44 13.89
N GLY A 150 9.93 -2.00 14.36
CA GLY A 150 9.20 -1.51 15.53
C GLY A 150 8.46 -0.19 15.29
N GLU A 151 8.21 0.17 14.03
CA GLU A 151 7.51 1.41 13.68
C GLU A 151 5.99 1.19 13.69
N TRP A 152 5.30 1.99 14.49
CA TRP A 152 3.85 2.08 14.57
C TRP A 152 3.38 3.31 13.82
N PHE A 153 2.51 3.12 12.84
CA PHE A 153 1.73 4.19 12.21
C PHE A 153 0.26 3.92 12.47
N TYR A 154 -0.49 4.93 12.86
CA TYR A 154 -1.92 4.76 13.13
C TYR A 154 -2.66 6.07 13.06
N ALA A 155 -3.97 5.99 12.88
CA ALA A 155 -4.85 7.14 12.79
C ALA A 155 -6.25 6.81 13.28
N VAL A 156 -6.96 7.86 13.69
CA VAL A 156 -8.39 7.83 14.01
C VAL A 156 -9.04 8.94 13.23
N ARG A 157 -10.13 8.62 12.53
CA ARG A 157 -10.83 9.57 11.68
C ARG A 157 -11.18 10.86 12.44
N GLY A 158 -10.77 11.99 11.89
CA GLY A 158 -10.96 13.33 12.44
C GLY A 158 -10.09 13.70 13.64
N GLN A 159 -9.17 12.83 14.08
CA GLN A 159 -8.28 13.11 15.21
C GLN A 159 -6.80 13.22 14.80
N GLY A 160 -6.47 12.93 13.55
CA GLY A 160 -5.12 12.94 13.01
C GLY A 160 -4.47 11.56 12.94
N ALA A 161 -3.20 11.58 12.55
CA ALA A 161 -2.33 10.42 12.43
C ALA A 161 -1.13 10.55 13.36
N TRP A 162 -0.51 9.43 13.68
CA TRP A 162 0.67 9.35 14.54
C TRP A 162 1.67 8.32 14.03
N LYS A 163 2.93 8.55 14.38
CA LYS A 163 4.01 7.59 14.26
C LYS A 163 4.71 7.45 15.61
N ASN A 164 4.75 6.24 16.17
CA ASN A 164 5.40 5.97 17.47
C ASN A 164 5.00 6.97 18.58
N GLY A 165 3.74 7.40 18.55
CA GLY A 165 3.20 8.39 19.49
C GLY A 165 3.54 9.85 19.28
N GLN A 166 4.24 10.18 18.20
CA GLN A 166 4.38 11.56 17.74
C GLN A 166 3.35 11.86 16.65
N PRO A 167 2.73 13.05 16.62
CA PRO A 167 1.84 13.44 15.54
C PRO A 167 2.52 13.31 14.17
N LEU A 168 1.83 12.69 13.23
CA LEU A 168 2.24 12.53 11.84
C LEU A 168 1.48 13.54 10.99
N ARG A 169 2.19 14.47 10.38
CA ARG A 169 1.62 15.49 9.50
C ARG A 169 2.55 15.74 8.33
N ILE A 170 2.00 15.75 7.13
CA ILE A 170 2.71 16.16 5.93
C ILE A 170 2.93 17.67 6.03
N ALA A 171 4.19 18.07 6.21
CA ALA A 171 4.59 19.46 6.36
C ALA A 171 5.28 20.01 5.11
N GLY A 172 5.28 21.34 4.98
CA GLY A 172 5.98 22.08 3.92
C GLY A 172 5.14 22.33 2.66
N SER A 173 5.67 23.17 1.78
CA SER A 173 5.09 23.42 0.46
C SER A 173 5.16 22.16 -0.41
N ALA A 174 4.18 21.97 -1.29
CA ALA A 174 4.24 20.92 -2.29
C ALA A 174 5.40 21.20 -3.26
N PRO A 175 6.43 20.33 -3.32
CA PRO A 175 7.51 20.46 -4.31
C PRO A 175 6.97 20.26 -5.74
N SER A 176 7.72 20.71 -6.74
CA SER A 176 7.42 20.41 -8.14
C SER A 176 7.46 18.91 -8.39
N LEU A 177 6.61 18.39 -9.29
CA LEU A 177 6.69 17.00 -9.74
C LEU A 177 8.11 16.63 -10.19
N SER A 178 8.81 17.53 -10.88
CA SER A 178 10.18 17.32 -11.36
C SER A 178 11.26 17.21 -10.26
N GLU A 179 10.91 17.48 -9.00
CA GLU A 179 11.82 17.47 -7.84
C GLU A 179 11.53 16.31 -6.88
N VAL A 180 10.50 15.53 -7.15
CA VAL A 180 10.07 14.44 -6.27
C VAL A 180 10.37 13.06 -6.83
N TRP A 181 10.33 12.12 -5.90
CA TRP A 181 10.29 10.71 -6.17
C TRP A 181 8.84 10.22 -6.19
N VAL A 182 8.48 9.51 -7.27
CA VAL A 182 7.22 8.79 -7.41
C VAL A 182 7.50 7.29 -7.54
N GLU A 183 6.82 6.49 -6.74
CA GLU A 183 6.85 5.04 -6.85
C GLU A 183 5.71 4.50 -7.72
N THR A 184 5.95 3.42 -8.43
CA THR A 184 4.90 2.62 -9.07
C THR A 184 5.01 1.18 -8.57
N ASN A 185 3.89 0.51 -8.28
CA ASN A 185 3.96 -0.93 -8.03
C ASN A 185 4.30 -1.69 -9.32
N ARG A 186 4.73 -2.95 -9.21
CA ARG A 186 4.93 -3.82 -10.37
C ARG A 186 4.23 -5.16 -10.17
N TYR A 187 3.69 -5.74 -11.24
CA TYR A 187 3.32 -7.15 -11.24
C TYR A 187 4.55 -8.02 -11.51
N GLY A 188 4.57 -9.24 -10.95
CA GLY A 188 5.58 -10.24 -11.33
C GLY A 188 5.56 -10.57 -12.83
N ASP A 189 4.45 -10.24 -13.50
CA ASP A 189 4.27 -10.35 -14.95
C ASP A 189 3.64 -9.07 -15.50
N ALA A 190 4.34 -8.35 -16.38
CA ALA A 190 3.88 -7.07 -16.93
C ALA A 190 2.61 -7.19 -17.80
N ARG A 191 2.26 -8.38 -18.29
CA ARG A 191 1.01 -8.61 -19.05
C ARG A 191 -0.24 -8.41 -18.20
N HIS A 192 -0.06 -8.41 -16.88
CA HIS A 192 -1.09 -8.18 -15.91
C HIS A 192 -1.35 -6.69 -15.68
N GLU A 193 -0.44 -5.80 -16.07
CA GLU A 193 -0.63 -4.36 -15.92
C GLU A 193 -1.69 -3.82 -16.87
N THR A 194 -2.51 -2.90 -16.38
CA THR A 194 -3.50 -2.22 -17.21
C THR A 194 -2.80 -1.29 -18.20
N PRO A 195 -3.30 -1.16 -19.45
CA PRO A 195 -2.71 -0.24 -20.41
C PRO A 195 -2.69 1.22 -19.93
N ARG A 196 -3.63 1.61 -19.08
CA ARG A 196 -3.70 2.95 -18.48
C ARG A 196 -2.54 3.17 -17.51
N PHE A 197 -2.28 2.21 -16.64
CA PHE A 197 -1.14 2.25 -15.72
C PHE A 197 0.19 2.33 -16.46
N GLN A 198 0.42 1.49 -17.47
CA GLN A 198 1.64 1.51 -18.27
C GLN A 198 1.89 2.89 -18.91
N ARG A 199 0.86 3.47 -19.55
CA ARG A 199 0.95 4.81 -20.14
C ARG A 199 1.26 5.89 -19.11
N LEU A 200 0.63 5.84 -17.94
CA LEU A 200 0.88 6.83 -16.89
C LEU A 200 2.32 6.72 -16.36
N THR A 201 2.82 5.50 -16.13
CA THR A 201 4.21 5.24 -15.75
C THR A 201 5.21 5.73 -16.80
N GLU A 202 4.90 5.59 -18.10
CA GLU A 202 5.71 6.18 -19.17
C GLU A 202 5.72 7.71 -19.12
N LYS A 203 4.55 8.34 -18.92
CA LYS A 203 4.42 9.79 -18.85
C LYS A 203 5.10 10.40 -17.63
N LEU A 204 5.08 9.70 -16.50
CA LEU A 204 5.85 10.07 -15.30
C LEU A 204 7.35 10.12 -15.56
N ARG A 205 7.86 9.39 -16.56
CA ARG A 205 9.28 9.41 -16.97
C ARG A 205 9.55 10.35 -18.16
N SER A 206 8.61 11.22 -18.49
CA SER A 206 8.77 12.23 -19.54
C SER A 206 9.43 13.50 -19.00
N PRO A 207 9.85 14.45 -19.86
CA PRO A 207 10.37 15.75 -19.41
C PRO A 207 9.39 16.60 -18.57
N ARG A 208 8.10 16.25 -18.55
CA ARG A 208 7.07 16.88 -17.71
C ARG A 208 6.72 16.05 -16.47
N GLY A 209 7.40 14.93 -16.28
CA GLY A 209 7.12 13.94 -15.25
C GLY A 209 7.93 14.17 -13.97
N ALA A 210 8.05 13.10 -13.18
CA ALA A 210 8.70 13.14 -11.89
C ALA A 210 10.23 13.23 -11.99
N GLY A 211 10.87 13.79 -10.97
CA GLY A 211 12.34 13.84 -10.88
C GLY A 211 12.97 12.45 -10.79
N LEU A 212 12.32 11.53 -10.08
CA LEU A 212 12.68 10.12 -10.02
C LEU A 212 11.42 9.25 -10.06
N VAL A 213 11.44 8.20 -10.89
CA VAL A 213 10.40 7.18 -10.92
C VAL A 213 11.05 5.82 -10.68
N THR A 214 10.60 5.11 -9.64
CA THR A 214 11.05 3.74 -9.36
C THR A 214 9.87 2.78 -9.42
N CYS A 215 10.17 1.52 -9.75
CA CYS A 215 9.22 0.44 -9.63
C CYS A 215 9.65 -0.45 -8.46
N ASN A 216 8.80 -0.59 -7.45
CA ASN A 216 9.06 -1.43 -6.28
C ASN A 216 8.06 -2.59 -6.20
N THR A 217 8.39 -3.59 -5.38
CA THR A 217 7.43 -4.64 -5.01
C THR A 217 6.18 -3.98 -4.43
N ALA A 218 5.02 -4.56 -4.67
CA ALA A 218 3.80 -4.07 -4.03
C ALA A 218 3.95 -4.24 -2.52
N TYR A 219 3.75 -3.15 -1.79
CA TYR A 219 3.56 -3.11 -0.35
C TYR A 219 2.71 -1.87 -0.06
N SER A 220 1.77 -2.01 0.86
CA SER A 220 0.81 -0.96 1.17
C SER A 220 1.40 0.10 2.11
N GLY A 221 2.49 -0.24 2.80
CA GLY A 221 3.29 0.66 3.63
C GLY A 221 3.81 1.93 2.92
N VAL A 222 3.83 1.99 1.58
CA VAL A 222 4.25 3.19 0.84
C VAL A 222 3.42 4.43 1.20
N ALA A 223 2.14 4.26 1.52
CA ALA A 223 1.26 5.37 1.92
C ALA A 223 1.79 6.09 3.16
N VAL A 224 2.21 5.32 4.17
CA VAL A 224 2.70 5.89 5.43
C VAL A 224 4.12 6.43 5.30
N ARG A 225 4.90 5.93 4.32
CA ARG A 225 6.21 6.50 3.95
C ARG A 225 6.07 7.86 3.26
N ILE A 226 5.06 8.04 2.41
CA ILE A 226 4.68 9.35 1.86
C ILE A 226 4.30 10.31 3.00
N ALA A 227 3.44 9.85 3.93
CA ALA A 227 3.00 10.67 5.06
C ALA A 227 4.15 11.08 5.99
N GLU A 228 5.14 10.20 6.16
CA GLU A 228 6.32 10.42 6.97
C GLU A 228 7.26 11.50 6.42
N GLY A 229 7.37 11.62 5.09
CA GLY A 229 8.14 12.71 4.46
C GLY A 229 9.63 12.74 4.80
N ARG A 230 10.23 11.61 5.22
CA ARG A 230 11.68 11.49 5.47
C ARG A 230 12.52 11.52 4.19
N SER A 231 11.91 11.23 3.05
CA SER A 231 12.52 11.24 1.72
C SER A 231 11.72 12.15 0.78
N SER A 232 12.22 12.35 -0.45
CA SER A 232 11.47 13.05 -1.50
C SER A 232 10.32 12.23 -2.09
N LEU A 233 9.97 11.07 -1.50
CA LEU A 233 8.82 10.28 -1.90
C LEU A 233 7.53 11.09 -1.70
N ALA A 234 6.88 11.44 -2.80
CA ALA A 234 5.72 12.33 -2.78
C ALA A 234 4.44 11.66 -3.28
N ALA A 235 4.56 10.59 -4.07
CA ALA A 235 3.41 9.85 -4.56
C ALA A 235 3.75 8.39 -4.86
N ALA A 236 2.71 7.57 -4.87
CA ALA A 236 2.76 6.19 -5.35
C ALA A 236 1.56 5.91 -6.25
N ILE A 237 1.78 5.12 -7.29
CA ILE A 237 0.74 4.65 -8.19
C ILE A 237 0.66 3.15 -8.10
N HIS A 238 -0.51 2.64 -7.74
CA HIS A 238 -0.77 1.22 -7.70
C HIS A 238 -1.80 0.83 -8.74
N ASP A 239 -1.40 -0.07 -9.62
CA ASP A 239 -2.35 -0.65 -10.57
C ASP A 239 -3.30 -1.63 -9.89
N ASN A 240 -4.53 -1.63 -10.37
CA ASN A 240 -5.59 -2.52 -9.94
C ASN A 240 -6.62 -2.61 -11.08
N CYS A 241 -7.38 -3.70 -11.17
CA CYS A 241 -8.54 -3.72 -12.05
C CYS A 241 -9.70 -4.50 -11.44
N PRO A 242 -10.97 -4.13 -11.71
CA PRO A 242 -12.12 -4.83 -11.14
C PRO A 242 -12.18 -6.33 -11.49
N GLN A 243 -11.59 -6.72 -12.63
CA GLN A 243 -11.51 -8.12 -13.07
C GLN A 243 -10.38 -8.90 -12.38
N ARG A 244 -9.37 -8.21 -11.84
CA ARG A 244 -8.24 -8.82 -11.14
C ARG A 244 -7.69 -7.86 -10.08
N VAL A 245 -8.42 -7.83 -8.96
CA VAL A 245 -8.04 -7.04 -7.79
C VAL A 245 -6.74 -7.61 -7.23
N LYS A 246 -5.70 -6.77 -7.18
CA LYS A 246 -4.41 -7.10 -6.57
C LYS A 246 -4.26 -6.47 -5.20
N GLN A 247 -4.73 -5.24 -5.05
CA GLN A 247 -4.85 -4.60 -3.74
C GLN A 247 -6.32 -4.58 -3.35
N ALA A 248 -6.62 -5.27 -2.26
CA ALA A 248 -7.97 -5.42 -1.73
C ALA A 248 -8.18 -4.48 -0.55
N ALA A 249 -9.32 -4.62 0.13
CA ALA A 249 -9.67 -3.72 1.23
C ALA A 249 -8.65 -3.77 2.38
N TRP A 250 -7.97 -4.91 2.60
CA TRP A 250 -6.95 -5.08 3.63
C TRP A 250 -5.65 -4.32 3.34
N ASP A 251 -5.25 -4.24 2.07
CA ASP A 251 -4.15 -3.38 1.61
C ASP A 251 -4.45 -1.88 1.73
N ILE A 252 -5.72 -1.50 1.60
CA ILE A 252 -6.09 -0.10 1.37
C ILE A 252 -6.55 0.60 2.65
N ALA A 253 -7.42 -0.06 3.45
CA ALA A 253 -8.21 0.64 4.46
C ALA A 253 -7.39 1.37 5.53
N ALA A 254 -6.40 0.70 6.13
CA ALA A 254 -5.56 1.33 7.16
C ALA A 254 -4.58 2.37 6.57
N PRO A 255 -3.79 2.05 5.53
CA PRO A 255 -2.87 3.02 4.92
C PRO A 255 -3.58 4.26 4.36
N GLN A 256 -4.76 4.10 3.78
CA GLN A 256 -5.60 5.21 3.31
C GLN A 256 -5.92 6.19 4.43
N LEU A 257 -6.52 5.69 5.52
CA LEU A 257 -6.91 6.57 6.64
C LEU A 257 -5.69 7.30 7.20
N ILE A 258 -4.56 6.62 7.37
CA ILE A 258 -3.35 7.22 7.93
C ILE A 258 -2.81 8.32 7.02
N LEU A 259 -2.79 8.11 5.71
CA LEU A 259 -2.32 9.12 4.75
C LEU A 259 -3.26 10.33 4.73
N GLU A 260 -4.58 10.10 4.70
CA GLU A 260 -5.59 11.17 4.70
C GLU A 260 -5.54 12.02 5.98
N GLU A 261 -5.47 11.38 7.15
CA GLU A 261 -5.37 12.07 8.44
C GLU A 261 -4.02 12.79 8.64
N ALA A 262 -2.97 12.37 7.92
CA ALA A 262 -1.70 13.09 7.85
C ALA A 262 -1.73 14.30 6.90
N GLY A 263 -2.81 14.48 6.12
CA GLY A 263 -3.00 15.57 5.15
C GLY A 263 -2.70 15.22 3.69
N GLY A 264 -2.47 13.94 3.39
CA GLY A 264 -2.31 13.43 2.04
C GLY A 264 -3.65 13.06 1.38
N VAL A 265 -3.56 12.43 0.22
CA VAL A 265 -4.73 11.95 -0.53
C VAL A 265 -4.52 10.53 -1.05
N PHE A 266 -5.61 9.75 -1.07
CA PHE A 266 -5.65 8.40 -1.58
C PHE A 266 -6.83 8.28 -2.55
N TRP A 267 -6.56 8.39 -3.84
CA TRP A 267 -7.57 8.58 -4.88
C TRP A 267 -7.61 7.43 -5.88
N ASN A 268 -8.75 7.26 -6.54
CA ASN A 268 -8.84 6.52 -7.78
C ASN A 268 -8.43 7.40 -8.98
N PHE A 269 -8.30 6.80 -10.15
CA PHE A 269 -7.92 7.53 -11.36
C PHE A 269 -9.04 8.39 -11.98
N ALA A 270 -10.21 8.47 -11.33
CA ALA A 270 -11.25 9.46 -11.62
C ALA A 270 -11.09 10.74 -10.77
N GLY A 271 -10.03 10.83 -9.96
CA GLY A 271 -9.77 11.98 -9.08
C GLY A 271 -10.74 12.05 -7.90
N LYS A 272 -11.23 10.89 -7.43
CA LYS A 272 -12.11 10.78 -6.26
C LYS A 272 -11.43 9.95 -5.18
N PRO A 273 -11.79 10.13 -3.89
CA PRO A 273 -11.35 9.23 -2.83
C PRO A 273 -11.58 7.77 -3.24
N ALA A 274 -10.55 6.94 -3.07
CA ALA A 274 -10.66 5.53 -3.41
C ALA A 274 -11.61 4.83 -2.42
N ASP A 275 -12.48 3.96 -2.94
CA ASP A 275 -13.17 2.98 -2.11
C ASP A 275 -12.24 1.77 -1.90
N PRO A 276 -11.90 1.38 -0.66
CA PRO A 276 -11.14 0.16 -0.39
C PRO A 276 -11.70 -1.11 -1.06
N PHE A 277 -12.99 -1.12 -1.43
CA PHE A 277 -13.65 -2.26 -2.08
C PHE A 277 -13.77 -2.12 -3.61
N GLY A 278 -13.34 -0.98 -4.17
CA GLY A 278 -13.60 -0.56 -5.56
C GLY A 278 -12.76 -1.25 -6.64
N GLY A 279 -11.61 -1.83 -6.31
CA GLY A 279 -10.76 -2.56 -7.27
C GLY A 279 -10.19 -1.70 -8.40
N GLU A 280 -10.31 -0.37 -8.32
CA GLU A 280 -9.79 0.59 -9.30
C GLU A 280 -8.30 0.89 -9.04
N PRO A 281 -7.54 1.31 -10.06
CA PRO A 281 -6.17 1.81 -9.87
C PRO A 281 -6.14 2.97 -8.87
N LEU A 282 -5.09 3.00 -8.06
CA LEU A 282 -4.94 3.87 -6.90
C LEU A 282 -3.78 4.85 -7.11
N LEU A 283 -4.00 6.09 -6.69
CA LEU A 283 -3.03 7.16 -6.65
C LEU A 283 -2.95 7.69 -5.23
N LEU A 284 -1.80 7.49 -4.61
CA LEU A 284 -1.48 7.99 -3.29
C LEU A 284 -0.57 9.19 -3.47
N ALA A 285 -0.88 10.32 -2.85
CA ALA A 285 -0.03 11.49 -2.95
C ALA A 285 0.00 12.27 -1.65
N ARG A 286 1.11 12.98 -1.45
CA ARG A 286 1.30 13.84 -0.28
C ARG A 286 0.34 15.04 -0.24
N SER A 287 -0.26 15.39 -1.37
CA SER A 287 -1.18 16.51 -1.48
C SER A 287 -2.14 16.32 -2.66
N GLN A 288 -3.28 17.00 -2.58
CA GLN A 288 -4.23 17.10 -3.68
C GLN A 288 -3.59 17.66 -4.95
N GLN A 289 -2.80 18.74 -4.85
CA GLN A 289 -2.12 19.34 -6.00
C GLN A 289 -1.23 18.32 -6.73
N MET A 290 -0.44 17.52 -5.98
CA MET A 290 0.42 16.49 -6.56
C MET A 290 -0.40 15.41 -7.28
N ALA A 291 -1.52 14.98 -6.69
CA ALA A 291 -2.41 14.02 -7.33
C ALA A 291 -3.02 14.56 -8.63
N GLU A 292 -3.46 15.82 -8.63
CA GLU A 292 -4.00 16.50 -9.81
C GLU A 292 -2.96 16.64 -10.93
N GLU A 293 -1.72 17.04 -10.59
CA GLU A 293 -0.61 17.12 -11.55
C GLU A 293 -0.31 15.77 -12.19
N ILE A 294 -0.28 14.69 -11.40
CA ILE A 294 -0.05 13.32 -11.90
C ILE A 294 -1.21 12.87 -12.80
N LEU A 295 -2.47 13.07 -12.41
CA LEU A 295 -3.63 12.70 -13.24
C LEU A 295 -3.70 13.53 -14.52
N ALA A 296 -3.25 14.80 -14.49
CA ALA A 296 -3.19 15.64 -15.67
C ALA A 296 -2.24 15.05 -16.74
N LEU A 297 -1.17 14.37 -16.35
CA LEU A 297 -0.31 13.66 -17.31
C LEU A 297 -1.12 12.64 -18.12
N ASP A 298 -1.98 11.85 -17.48
CA ASP A 298 -2.80 10.84 -18.15
C ASP A 298 -3.72 11.43 -19.22
N ASN A 299 -4.23 12.65 -18.99
CA ASN A 299 -5.11 13.39 -19.91
C ASN A 299 -4.38 14.07 -21.08
N VAL A 300 -3.04 14.22 -21.03
CA VAL A 300 -2.29 14.77 -22.15
C VAL A 300 -2.19 13.73 -23.26
N CYS A 301 -2.80 14.00 -24.42
CA CYS A 301 -2.54 13.24 -25.65
C CYS A 301 -1.04 13.34 -25.99
N THR A 302 -0.31 12.24 -25.82
CA THR A 302 0.99 12.08 -26.47
C THR A 302 0.71 11.81 -27.94
N LEU A 303 0.96 12.81 -28.80
CA LEU A 303 1.23 12.52 -30.21
C LEU A 303 2.38 11.49 -30.24
N PRO A 304 2.30 10.44 -31.08
CA PRO A 304 3.32 9.40 -31.12
C PRO A 304 4.70 10.02 -31.43
N PRO A 305 5.78 9.52 -30.81
CA PRO A 305 7.13 9.97 -31.12
C PRO A 305 7.51 9.46 -32.52
N GLY A 306 7.33 10.29 -33.55
CA GLY A 306 7.60 9.85 -34.91
C GLY A 306 7.19 10.76 -36.06
N ILE A 307 6.96 12.07 -35.84
CA ILE A 307 6.92 13.03 -36.95
C ILE A 307 8.00 14.08 -36.69
N THR A 308 9.07 13.97 -37.46
CA THR A 308 10.18 14.93 -37.54
C THR A 308 9.67 16.35 -37.82
N PRO A 309 10.44 17.40 -37.48
CA PRO A 309 10.11 18.77 -37.82
C PRO A 309 10.29 19.01 -39.32
N ALA A 310 9.35 18.53 -40.13
CA ALA A 310 9.28 18.77 -41.56
C ALA A 310 7.82 19.03 -42.00
N ALA A 311 7.19 20.01 -41.36
CA ALA A 311 5.99 20.69 -41.87
C ALA A 311 5.82 22.07 -41.20
N ARG A 312 6.92 22.80 -41.00
CA ARG A 312 6.85 24.26 -40.81
C ARG A 312 6.98 24.92 -42.18
N GLU A 313 5.94 24.81 -43.02
CA GLU A 313 5.70 25.69 -44.19
C GLU A 313 4.51 25.19 -45.01
N THR A 314 3.26 25.27 -44.50
CA THR A 314 2.07 25.32 -45.40
C THR A 314 0.75 25.77 -44.76
N THR A 315 0.79 26.55 -43.67
CA THR A 315 -0.45 27.15 -43.11
C THR A 315 -0.28 28.64 -42.77
N ALA A 316 0.57 29.35 -43.51
CA ALA A 316 0.72 30.81 -43.43
C ALA A 316 0.64 31.53 -44.80
N ARG A 317 0.27 30.83 -45.90
CA ARG A 317 0.09 31.43 -47.24
C ARG A 317 -1.30 31.24 -47.87
N ARG A 318 -2.30 30.74 -47.13
CA ARG A 318 -3.69 30.65 -47.61
C ARG A 318 -4.68 31.65 -46.99
N LEU A 319 -4.19 32.62 -46.22
CA LEU A 319 -5.00 33.72 -45.65
C LEU A 319 -4.56 35.12 -46.10
N ALA A 320 -3.73 35.22 -47.15
CA ALA A 320 -3.37 36.49 -47.80
C ALA A 320 -3.81 36.56 -49.27
N ALA A 321 -4.76 35.71 -49.67
CA ALA A 321 -5.36 35.73 -51.01
C ALA A 321 -6.87 35.47 -50.94
N ARG A 322 -7.55 36.23 -50.06
CA ARG A 322 -8.96 36.59 -50.12
C ARG A 322 -9.14 37.93 -49.43
#